data_AF-A0A2E7RJB0-F1
#
_entry.id   AF-A0A2E7RJB0-F1
#
_cell.length_a   1.000
_cell.length_b   1.000
_cell.length_c   1.000
_cell.angle_alpha   90.00
_cell.angle_beta   90.00
_cell.angle_gamma   90.00
#
_symmetry.space_group_name_H-M   'P 1'
#
loop_
_entity.id
_entity.type
_entity.pdbx_description
1 polymer ?
#
loop_
_entity_poly.entity_id
_entity_poly.type
_entity_poly.pdbx_seq_one_letter_code
_entity_poly.pdbx_strand_id
1 'polypeptide(L)'
;MDLKKHLDRAEQALHRGQADFSAELCDQVLDFAPGEARAAELLAKSLLQLGGKKSLLGKLGAGPAGFAAGFSKITKNPDAEARARRRAFIKDPGDIRKGCSWAEALERAGYAGAALGAFGALSESDVMAAKQAGALAHAQGEVDLALEYYQRALDVDPRDTDALRARKNLAAEQALRTKRYDEADSALDLLVEMDKPTEGEE
;
A
#
# COMPACT_ATOMS: atom_id res chain seq x y z
N MET A 1 -4.97 23.35 0.73
CA MET A 1 -4.74 22.41 -0.38
C MET A 1 -5.87 21.41 -0.37
N ASP A 2 -6.55 21.17 -1.50
CA ASP A 2 -7.60 20.13 -1.59
C ASP A 2 -6.95 18.81 -2.02
N LEU A 3 -6.59 17.98 -1.05
CA LEU A 3 -5.82 16.74 -1.26
C LEU A 3 -6.48 15.83 -2.28
N LYS A 4 -7.81 15.69 -2.23
CA LYS A 4 -8.58 14.85 -3.14
C LYS A 4 -8.44 15.32 -4.59
N LYS A 5 -8.63 16.63 -4.82
CA LYS A 5 -8.47 17.21 -6.17
C LYS A 5 -7.06 17.04 -6.73
N HIS A 6 -6.03 17.14 -5.88
CA HIS A 6 -4.64 16.90 -6.30
C HIS A 6 -4.39 15.42 -6.66
N LEU A 7 -4.93 14.48 -5.88
CA LEU A 7 -4.82 13.05 -6.16
C LEU A 7 -5.56 12.63 -7.42
N ASP A 8 -6.79 13.11 -7.61
CA ASP A 8 -7.57 12.80 -8.82
C ASP A 8 -6.88 13.36 -10.07
N ARG A 9 -6.22 14.53 -9.94
CA ARG A 9 -5.41 15.10 -11.02
C ARG A 9 -4.13 14.31 -11.26
N ALA A 10 -3.47 13.82 -10.21
CA ALA A 10 -2.28 12.99 -10.32
C ALA A 10 -2.59 11.68 -11.04
N GLU A 11 -3.67 11.00 -10.65
CA GLU A 11 -4.13 9.77 -11.30
C GLU A 11 -4.50 10.00 -12.77
N GLN A 12 -5.24 11.07 -13.09
CA GLN A 12 -5.52 11.43 -14.48
C GLN A 12 -4.25 11.71 -15.29
N ALA A 13 -3.24 12.36 -14.68
CA ALA A 13 -1.96 12.60 -15.31
C ALA A 13 -1.24 11.28 -15.61
N LEU A 14 -1.25 10.34 -14.65
CA LEU A 14 -0.66 9.01 -14.82
C LEU A 14 -1.33 8.24 -15.96
N HIS A 15 -2.66 8.23 -16.02
CA HIS A 15 -3.42 7.61 -17.13
C HIS A 15 -3.09 8.23 -18.49
N ARG A 16 -2.73 9.51 -18.53
CA ARG A 16 -2.30 10.21 -19.75
C ARG A 16 -0.82 10.00 -20.09
N GLY A 17 -0.10 9.17 -19.34
CA GLY A 17 1.34 8.94 -19.50
C GLY A 17 2.21 10.09 -18.99
N GLN A 18 1.64 11.07 -18.28
CA GLN A 18 2.35 12.20 -17.69
C GLN A 18 2.88 11.84 -16.30
N ALA A 19 3.72 10.80 -16.24
CA ALA A 19 4.23 10.23 -15.00
C ALA A 19 5.04 11.24 -14.15
N ASP A 20 5.83 12.12 -14.79
CA ASP A 20 6.57 13.17 -14.08
C ASP A 20 5.62 14.13 -13.33
N PHE A 21 4.55 14.56 -13.99
CA PHE A 21 3.58 15.49 -13.39
C PHE A 21 2.74 14.82 -12.30
N SER A 22 2.38 13.55 -12.49
CA SER A 22 1.75 12.73 -11.45
C SER A 22 2.63 12.61 -10.21
N ALA A 23 3.92 12.30 -10.39
CA ALA A 23 4.88 12.18 -9.30
C ALA A 23 5.04 13.50 -8.53
N GLU A 24 5.09 14.64 -9.22
CA GLU A 24 5.17 15.96 -8.58
C GLU A 24 3.93 16.27 -7.70
N LEU A 25 2.73 16.00 -8.22
CA LEU A 25 1.50 16.22 -7.44
C LEU A 25 1.44 15.33 -6.21
N CYS A 26 1.88 14.06 -6.34
CA CYS A 26 1.93 13.14 -5.20
C CYS A 26 3.01 13.54 -4.18
N ASP A 27 4.18 14.01 -4.63
CA ASP A 27 5.25 14.50 -3.76
C ASP A 27 4.78 15.69 -2.92
N GLN A 28 4.08 16.64 -3.56
CA GLN A 28 3.44 17.76 -2.86
C GLN A 28 2.42 17.28 -1.83
N VAL A 29 1.54 16.34 -2.17
CA VAL A 29 0.56 15.78 -1.22
C VAL A 29 1.27 15.16 -0.02
N LEU A 30 2.32 14.36 -0.24
CA LEU A 30 3.06 13.67 0.81
C LEU A 30 3.93 14.59 1.67
N ASP A 31 4.19 15.84 1.26
CA ASP A 31 4.79 16.85 2.13
C ASP A 31 3.80 17.35 3.20
N PHE A 32 2.51 17.42 2.89
CA PHE A 32 1.46 17.82 3.84
C PHE A 32 0.85 16.62 4.59
N ALA A 33 0.72 15.47 3.93
CA ALA A 33 0.10 14.26 4.43
C ALA A 33 0.98 13.03 4.13
N PRO A 34 2.06 12.80 4.90
CA PRO A 34 3.03 11.74 4.63
C PRO A 34 2.44 10.32 4.73
N GLY A 35 1.33 10.16 5.43
CA GLY A 35 0.60 8.89 5.55
C GLY A 35 -0.51 8.67 4.51
N GLU A 36 -0.64 9.55 3.50
CA GLU A 36 -1.68 9.41 2.47
C GLU A 36 -1.37 8.20 1.56
N ALA A 37 -2.15 7.13 1.73
CA ALA A 37 -1.89 5.85 1.10
C ALA A 37 -1.94 5.90 -0.43
N ARG A 38 -2.97 6.56 -0.96
CA ARG A 38 -3.16 6.70 -2.41
C ARG A 38 -2.05 7.53 -3.03
N ALA A 39 -1.57 8.57 -2.35
CA ALA A 39 -0.44 9.37 -2.82
C ALA A 39 0.84 8.54 -2.90
N ALA A 40 1.09 7.69 -1.89
CA ALA A 40 2.28 6.86 -1.85
C ALA A 40 2.28 5.81 -2.98
N GLU A 41 1.15 5.16 -3.20
CA GLU A 41 0.95 4.21 -4.30
C GLU A 41 1.13 4.88 -5.67
N LEU A 42 0.43 5.99 -5.91
CA LEU A 42 0.51 6.72 -7.19
C LEU A 42 1.92 7.24 -7.46
N LEU A 43 2.63 7.73 -6.44
CA LEU A 43 4.02 8.16 -6.57
C LEU A 43 4.90 6.98 -6.99
N ALA A 44 4.80 5.84 -6.30
CA ALA A 44 5.58 4.65 -6.65
C ALA A 44 5.32 4.19 -8.09
N LYS A 45 4.06 4.08 -8.51
CA LYS A 45 3.68 3.73 -9.89
C LYS A 45 4.22 4.72 -10.91
N SER A 46 4.11 6.02 -10.61
CA SER A 46 4.63 7.08 -11.48
C SER A 46 6.13 6.96 -11.67
N LEU A 47 6.88 6.73 -10.58
CA LEU A 47 8.33 6.58 -10.62
C LEU A 47 8.76 5.31 -11.38
N LEU A 48 8.08 4.19 -11.19
CA LEU A 48 8.34 2.97 -11.95
C LEU A 48 8.11 3.17 -13.46
N GLN A 49 7.06 3.91 -13.85
CA GLN A 49 6.79 4.23 -15.25
C GLN A 49 7.87 5.12 -15.88
N LEU A 50 8.55 5.96 -15.10
CA LEU A 50 9.67 6.79 -15.56
C LEU A 50 10.94 5.97 -15.85
N GLY A 51 11.12 4.81 -15.21
CA GLY A 51 12.02 3.73 -15.62
C GLY A 51 13.43 4.18 -16.01
N GLY A 52 14.20 4.75 -15.07
CA GLY A 52 15.62 5.10 -15.26
C GLY A 52 15.91 6.25 -16.23
N LYS A 53 14.90 6.83 -16.90
CA LYS A 53 15.06 8.12 -17.58
C LYS A 53 15.35 9.15 -16.50
N LYS A 54 16.45 9.90 -16.63
CA LYS A 54 16.77 11.04 -15.74
C LYS A 54 15.56 11.97 -15.74
N SER A 55 14.74 11.86 -14.71
CA SER A 55 13.55 12.66 -14.62
C SER A 55 13.95 14.12 -14.47
N LEU A 56 13.23 15.00 -15.17
CA LEU A 56 13.33 16.45 -14.95
C LEU A 56 12.89 16.85 -13.52
N LEU A 57 12.36 15.90 -12.73
CA LEU A 57 12.21 16.01 -11.27
C LEU A 57 13.52 16.28 -10.52
N GLY A 58 14.70 16.13 -11.14
CA GLY A 58 15.96 16.61 -10.53
C GLY A 58 15.95 18.11 -10.17
N LYS A 59 15.01 18.89 -10.72
CA LYS A 59 14.76 20.30 -10.37
C LYS A 59 13.74 20.51 -9.24
N LEU A 60 13.07 19.47 -8.73
CA LEU A 60 12.14 19.58 -7.59
C LEU A 60 12.85 19.89 -6.26
N GLY A 61 14.18 19.79 -6.20
CA GLY A 61 14.99 20.35 -5.12
C GLY A 61 15.43 21.81 -5.32
N ALA A 62 15.12 22.44 -6.45
CA ALA A 62 15.67 23.75 -6.87
C ALA A 62 14.69 24.61 -7.71
N GLY A 63 13.37 24.43 -7.54
CA GLY A 63 12.32 25.29 -8.09
C GLY A 63 11.48 25.87 -6.95
N PRO A 64 10.91 27.07 -7.11
CA PRO A 64 10.99 28.18 -6.15
C PRO A 64 10.67 27.74 -4.72
N ALA A 65 11.70 27.23 -4.03
CA ALA A 65 11.60 26.62 -2.71
C ALA A 65 11.52 27.68 -1.60
N GLY A 66 10.68 28.70 -1.82
CA GLY A 66 10.30 29.74 -0.85
C GLY A 66 9.02 29.40 -0.07
N PHE A 67 8.42 28.22 -0.25
CA PHE A 67 7.25 27.77 0.53
C PHE A 67 7.52 26.61 1.48
N ALA A 68 8.78 26.27 1.74
CA ALA A 68 9.17 25.35 2.83
C ALA A 68 9.54 26.08 4.13
N ALA A 69 9.00 27.28 4.36
CA ALA A 69 9.16 28.03 5.60
C ALA A 69 7.80 28.18 6.30
N GLY A 70 7.29 27.08 6.83
CA GLY A 70 6.08 27.08 7.65
C GLY A 70 5.78 25.68 8.16
N PHE A 71 5.97 25.48 9.47
CA PHE A 71 5.76 24.23 10.22
C PHE A 71 6.92 23.21 10.25
N SER A 72 8.10 23.69 10.65
CA SER A 72 8.96 22.88 11.52
C SER A 72 8.36 22.87 12.92
N LYS A 73 7.30 22.08 13.12
CA LYS A 73 6.98 21.55 14.44
C LYS A 73 7.26 20.06 14.39
N ILE A 74 8.50 19.78 14.79
CA ILE A 74 9.03 18.49 15.24
C ILE A 74 7.93 17.62 15.83
N THR A 75 7.59 16.55 15.11
CA THR A 75 7.18 15.27 15.71
C THR A 75 7.94 14.16 14.98
N LYS A 76 8.66 13.36 15.77
CA LYS A 76 9.30 12.07 15.47
C LYS A 76 10.13 11.98 14.16
N ASN A 77 11.44 11.83 14.37
CA ASN A 77 12.49 11.43 13.41
C ASN A 77 12.07 10.54 12.21
N PRO A 78 11.19 9.52 12.34
CA PRO A 78 10.78 8.69 11.20
C PRO A 78 10.17 9.43 10.00
N ASP A 79 9.44 10.54 10.18
CA ASP A 79 8.86 11.27 9.04
C ASP A 79 9.94 11.93 8.17
N ALA A 80 11.00 12.44 8.81
CA ALA A 80 12.14 13.00 8.10
C ALA A 80 12.90 11.93 7.33
N GLU A 81 12.99 10.72 7.89
CA GLU A 81 13.59 9.55 7.25
C GLU A 81 12.80 9.12 6.01
N ALA A 82 11.47 9.04 6.13
CA ALA A 82 10.58 8.71 5.02
C ALA A 82 10.71 9.73 3.89
N ARG A 83 10.71 11.03 4.20
CA ARG A 83 10.94 12.10 3.22
C ARG A 83 12.31 12.00 2.54
N ALA A 84 13.38 11.73 3.31
CA ALA A 84 14.72 11.61 2.75
C ALA A 84 14.83 10.45 1.74
N ARG A 85 14.23 9.29 2.08
CA ARG A 85 14.21 8.13 1.17
C ARG A 85 13.30 8.33 -0.03
N ARG A 86 12.15 8.99 0.15
CA ARG A 86 11.27 9.40 -0.96
C ARG A 86 12.04 10.23 -1.98
N ARG A 87 12.79 11.25 -1.53
CA ARG A 87 13.64 12.07 -2.41
C ARG A 87 14.73 11.25 -3.11
N ALA A 88 15.33 10.29 -2.42
CA ALA A 88 16.32 9.40 -3.04
C ALA A 88 15.69 8.54 -4.15
N PHE A 89 14.47 8.05 -3.95
CA PHE A 89 13.71 7.29 -4.95
C PHE A 89 13.29 8.18 -6.13
N ILE A 90 12.81 9.40 -5.89
CA ILE A 90 12.49 10.38 -6.95
C ILE A 90 13.72 10.69 -7.81
N LYS A 91 14.90 10.81 -7.20
CA LYS A 91 16.15 11.08 -7.93
C LYS A 91 16.55 9.92 -8.85
N ASP A 92 16.19 8.70 -8.48
CA ASP A 92 16.51 7.49 -9.22
C ASP A 92 15.32 6.53 -9.28
N PRO A 93 14.32 6.84 -10.14
CA PRO A 93 13.04 6.13 -10.18
C PRO A 93 13.16 4.66 -10.59
N GLY A 94 14.28 4.29 -11.25
CA GLY A 94 14.52 2.92 -11.70
C GLY A 94 15.09 2.00 -10.62
N ASP A 95 15.54 2.53 -9.48
CA ASP A 95 16.10 1.73 -8.40
C ASP A 95 14.99 1.34 -7.39
N ILE A 96 14.39 0.18 -7.64
CA ILE A 96 13.30 -0.38 -6.81
C ILE A 96 13.71 -0.48 -5.33
N ARG A 97 15.00 -0.71 -5.02
CA ARG A 97 15.48 -0.81 -3.64
C ARG A 97 15.29 0.49 -2.88
N LYS A 98 15.41 1.64 -3.56
CA LYS A 98 15.12 2.95 -2.95
C LYS A 98 13.63 3.11 -2.67
N GLY A 99 12.78 2.60 -3.55
CA GLY A 99 11.34 2.50 -3.34
C GLY A 99 11.00 1.65 -2.11
N CYS A 100 11.56 0.44 -2.01
CA CYS A 100 11.36 -0.45 -0.86
C CYS A 100 11.84 0.20 0.44
N SER A 101 13.03 0.81 0.43
CA SER A 101 13.56 1.48 1.62
C SER A 101 12.67 2.66 2.05
N TRP A 102 12.09 3.39 1.11
CA TRP A 102 11.10 4.42 1.42
C TRP A 102 9.82 3.84 2.04
N ALA A 103 9.29 2.74 1.51
CA ALA A 103 8.12 2.06 2.07
C ALA A 103 8.39 1.53 3.51
N GLU A 104 9.56 0.94 3.77
CA GLU A 104 10.00 0.57 5.13
C GLU A 104 10.06 1.77 6.08
N ALA A 105 10.45 2.94 5.58
CA ALA A 105 10.49 4.15 6.39
C ALA A 105 9.09 4.70 6.70
N LEU A 106 8.13 4.55 5.77
CA LEU A 106 6.72 4.85 6.02
C LEU A 106 6.14 3.94 7.10
N GLU A 107 6.46 2.65 7.05
CA GLU A 107 6.02 1.69 8.07
C GLU A 107 6.60 2.05 9.45
N ARG A 108 7.90 2.35 9.54
CA ARG A 108 8.55 2.79 10.78
C ARG A 108 8.03 4.14 11.28
N ALA A 109 7.46 4.96 10.40
CA ALA A 109 6.73 6.18 10.76
C ALA A 109 5.31 5.92 11.25
N GLY A 110 4.82 4.68 11.17
CA GLY A 110 3.47 4.30 11.57
C GLY A 110 2.42 4.46 10.46
N TYR A 111 2.84 4.76 9.22
CA TYR A 111 1.94 4.92 8.08
C TYR A 111 1.79 3.59 7.31
N ALA A 112 1.19 2.59 7.97
CA ALA A 112 1.02 1.24 7.42
C ALA A 112 0.25 1.24 6.07
N GLY A 113 -0.76 2.09 5.92
CA GLY A 113 -1.50 2.23 4.66
C GLY A 113 -0.63 2.80 3.52
N ALA A 114 0.20 3.80 3.79
CA ALA A 114 1.12 4.36 2.80
C ALA A 114 2.27 3.42 2.46
N ALA A 115 2.78 2.68 3.45
CA ALA A 115 3.73 1.61 3.22
C ALA A 115 3.11 0.51 2.34
N LEU A 116 1.88 0.07 2.62
CA LEU A 116 1.16 -0.90 1.81
C LEU A 116 0.96 -0.41 0.36
N GLY A 117 0.54 0.84 0.17
CA GLY A 117 0.40 1.42 -1.17
C GLY A 117 1.72 1.44 -1.95
N ALA A 118 2.82 1.85 -1.31
CA ALA A 118 4.14 1.87 -1.92
C ALA A 118 4.67 0.46 -2.23
N PHE A 119 4.65 -0.47 -1.27
CA PHE A 119 5.06 -1.87 -1.50
C PHE A 119 4.17 -2.56 -2.53
N GLY A 120 2.86 -2.30 -2.51
CA GLY A 120 1.90 -2.85 -3.46
C GLY A 120 2.22 -2.43 -4.89
N ALA A 121 2.60 -1.18 -5.13
CA ALA A 121 3.06 -0.71 -6.43
C ALA A 121 4.38 -1.38 -6.87
N LEU A 122 5.29 -1.63 -5.93
CA LEU A 122 6.59 -2.27 -6.20
C LEU A 122 6.50 -3.80 -6.35
N SER A 123 5.41 -4.42 -5.88
CA SER A 123 5.20 -5.87 -5.81
C SER A 123 5.24 -6.58 -7.16
N GLU A 124 4.96 -5.88 -8.26
CA GLU A 124 4.96 -6.46 -9.62
C GLU A 124 6.37 -6.82 -10.12
N SER A 125 7.41 -6.26 -9.50
CA SER A 125 8.79 -6.40 -9.98
C SER A 125 9.77 -6.85 -8.89
N ASP A 126 9.34 -6.93 -7.63
CA ASP A 126 10.20 -7.29 -6.51
C ASP A 126 9.49 -8.22 -5.51
N VAL A 127 10.09 -9.40 -5.32
CA VAL A 127 9.58 -10.46 -4.43
C VAL A 127 9.45 -9.96 -2.99
N MET A 128 10.43 -9.17 -2.53
CA MET A 128 10.44 -8.67 -1.15
C MET A 128 9.33 -7.64 -0.94
N ALA A 129 9.13 -6.72 -1.88
CA ALA A 129 8.02 -5.78 -1.84
C ALA A 129 6.67 -6.48 -1.81
N ALA A 130 6.49 -7.52 -2.63
CA ALA A 130 5.27 -8.33 -2.63
C ALA A 130 5.04 -9.03 -1.28
N LYS A 131 6.09 -9.60 -0.66
CA LYS A 131 5.99 -10.22 0.68
C LYS A 131 5.62 -9.21 1.76
N GLN A 132 6.21 -8.02 1.73
CA GLN A 132 5.92 -6.94 2.68
C GLN A 132 4.49 -6.40 2.50
N ALA A 133 4.04 -6.20 1.27
CA ALA A 133 2.66 -5.83 0.98
C ALA A 133 1.67 -6.88 1.51
N GLY A 134 1.95 -8.16 1.29
CA GLY A 134 1.13 -9.27 1.82
C GLY A 134 1.06 -9.28 3.34
N ALA A 135 2.20 -9.10 4.02
CA ALA A 135 2.24 -9.03 5.47
C ALA A 135 1.46 -7.83 6.04
N LEU A 136 1.60 -6.65 5.43
CA LEU A 136 0.90 -5.44 5.84
C LEU A 136 -0.62 -5.53 5.59
N ALA A 137 -1.04 -6.09 4.45
CA ALA A 137 -2.45 -6.33 4.16
C ALA A 137 -3.05 -7.32 5.17
N HIS A 138 -2.33 -8.41 5.49
CA HIS A 138 -2.78 -9.38 6.48
C HIS A 138 -2.92 -8.75 7.87
N ALA A 139 -1.96 -7.92 8.28
CA ALA A 139 -2.02 -7.20 9.56
C ALA A 139 -3.19 -6.20 9.63
N GLN A 140 -3.69 -5.72 8.49
CA GLN A 140 -4.88 -4.86 8.40
C GLN A 140 -6.19 -5.65 8.35
N GLY A 141 -6.14 -6.99 8.32
CA GLY A 141 -7.31 -7.86 8.20
C GLY A 141 -7.77 -8.09 6.75
N GLU A 142 -7.07 -7.52 5.77
CA GLU A 142 -7.34 -7.64 4.34
C GLU A 142 -6.75 -8.96 3.80
N VAL A 143 -7.36 -10.08 4.22
CA VAL A 143 -6.85 -11.44 3.96
C VAL A 143 -6.77 -11.76 2.47
N ASP A 144 -7.78 -11.40 1.69
CA ASP A 144 -7.81 -11.69 0.25
C ASP A 144 -6.70 -10.91 -0.49
N LEU A 145 -6.55 -9.63 -0.17
CA LEU A 145 -5.48 -8.80 -0.72
C LEU A 145 -4.08 -9.32 -0.32
N ALA A 146 -3.92 -9.80 0.90
CA ALA A 146 -2.68 -10.41 1.34
C ALA A 146 -2.33 -11.68 0.54
N LEU A 147 -3.32 -12.54 0.27
CA LEU A 147 -3.14 -13.72 -0.58
C LEU A 147 -2.77 -13.35 -2.02
N GLU A 148 -3.34 -12.27 -2.57
CA GLU A 148 -2.95 -11.74 -3.88
C GLU A 148 -1.49 -11.30 -3.90
N TYR A 149 -1.03 -10.54 -2.89
CA TYR A 149 0.36 -10.10 -2.84
C TYR A 149 1.34 -11.26 -2.66
N TYR A 150 1.01 -12.28 -1.85
CA TYR A 150 1.86 -13.47 -1.78
C TYR A 150 1.84 -14.28 -3.08
N GLN A 151 0.75 -14.26 -3.83
CA GLN A 151 0.73 -14.84 -5.18
C GLN A 151 1.66 -14.07 -6.12
N ARG A 152 1.61 -12.73 -6.10
CA ARG A 152 2.54 -11.89 -6.91
C ARG A 152 3.99 -12.16 -6.56
N ALA A 153 4.32 -12.36 -5.28
CA ALA A 153 5.67 -12.74 -4.86
C ALA A 153 6.13 -14.05 -5.54
N LEU A 154 5.23 -15.04 -5.64
CA LEU A 154 5.48 -16.32 -6.31
C LEU A 154 5.49 -16.20 -7.85
N ASP A 155 4.79 -15.22 -8.41
CA ASP A 155 4.84 -14.95 -9.85
C ASP A 155 6.21 -14.37 -10.26
N VAL A 156 6.83 -13.58 -9.35
CA VAL A 156 8.19 -13.04 -9.54
C VAL A 156 9.27 -14.10 -9.22
N ASP A 157 9.14 -14.82 -8.10
CA ASP A 157 10.00 -15.97 -7.76
C ASP A 157 9.18 -17.18 -7.31
N PRO A 158 8.93 -18.15 -8.21
CA PRO A 158 8.17 -19.36 -7.89
C PRO A 158 8.78 -20.25 -6.80
N ARG A 159 10.06 -20.02 -6.45
CA ARG A 159 10.79 -20.81 -5.47
C ARG A 159 10.92 -20.09 -4.11
N ASP A 160 10.34 -18.90 -3.94
CA ASP A 160 10.35 -18.22 -2.65
C ASP A 160 9.53 -19.02 -1.62
N THR A 161 10.25 -19.71 -0.73
CA THR A 161 9.67 -20.64 0.24
C THR A 161 8.87 -19.92 1.32
N ASP A 162 9.24 -18.68 1.65
CA ASP A 162 8.55 -17.87 2.64
C ASP A 162 7.18 -17.41 2.13
N ALA A 163 7.10 -16.91 0.89
CA ALA A 163 5.86 -16.51 0.24
C ALA A 163 4.92 -17.71 0.07
N LEU A 164 5.46 -18.87 -0.33
CA LEU A 164 4.69 -20.10 -0.42
C LEU A 164 4.12 -20.52 0.95
N ARG A 165 4.94 -20.44 1.99
CA ARG A 165 4.53 -20.76 3.36
C ARG A 165 3.49 -19.78 3.88
N ALA A 166 3.74 -18.48 3.74
CA ALA A 166 2.84 -17.42 4.19
C ALA A 166 1.47 -17.54 3.51
N ARG A 167 1.44 -17.73 2.18
CA ARG A 167 0.20 -17.93 1.43
C ARG A 167 -0.57 -19.17 1.87
N LYS A 168 0.09 -20.31 2.03
CA LYS A 168 -0.55 -21.56 2.47
C LYS A 168 -1.13 -21.45 3.87
N ASN A 169 -0.36 -20.87 4.80
CA ASN A 169 -0.81 -20.67 6.17
C ASN A 169 -2.04 -19.76 6.21
N LEU A 170 -2.00 -18.64 5.48
CA LEU A 170 -3.09 -17.69 5.44
C LEU A 170 -4.35 -18.27 4.79
N ALA A 171 -4.21 -19.02 3.69
CA ALA A 171 -5.33 -19.70 3.06
C ALA A 171 -5.96 -20.77 3.97
N ALA A 172 -5.15 -21.49 4.74
CA ALA A 172 -5.64 -22.45 5.73
C ALA A 172 -6.39 -21.76 6.87
N GLU A 173 -5.87 -20.64 7.37
CA GLU A 173 -6.52 -19.83 8.39
C GLU A 173 -7.88 -19.30 7.91
N GLN A 174 -7.95 -18.80 6.68
CA GLN A 174 -9.19 -18.34 6.07
C GLN A 174 -10.22 -19.47 5.95
N ALA A 175 -9.81 -20.65 5.48
CA ALA A 175 -10.70 -21.81 5.34
C ALA A 175 -11.23 -22.33 6.68
N LEU A 176 -10.39 -22.30 7.73
CA LEU A 176 -10.83 -22.67 9.08
C LEU A 176 -11.81 -21.65 9.66
N ARG A 177 -11.57 -20.36 9.37
CA ARG A 177 -12.44 -19.28 9.81
C ARG A 177 -13.82 -19.37 9.15
N THR A 178 -13.89 -19.54 7.83
CA THR A 178 -15.17 -19.68 7.11
C THR A 178 -15.96 -20.88 7.59
N LYS A 179 -15.31 -22.04 7.71
CA LYS A 179 -15.96 -23.27 8.22
C LYS A 179 -16.59 -23.07 9.60
N ARG A 180 -15.92 -22.36 10.51
CA ARG A 180 -16.44 -22.08 11.85
C ARG A 180 -17.65 -21.15 11.84
N TYR A 181 -17.71 -20.19 10.92
CA TYR A 181 -18.87 -19.32 10.76
C TYR A 181 -20.06 -20.10 10.21
N ASP A 182 -19.85 -20.96 9.20
CA ASP A 182 -20.91 -21.81 8.64
C ASP A 182 -21.53 -22.74 9.71
N GLU A 183 -20.70 -23.34 10.57
CA GLU A 183 -21.15 -24.15 11.70
C GLU A 183 -21.93 -23.33 12.75
N ALA A 184 -21.48 -22.11 13.04
CA ALA A 184 -22.13 -21.23 14.01
C ALA A 184 -23.51 -20.73 13.53
N ASP A 185 -23.62 -20.34 12.26
CA ASP A 185 -24.88 -19.90 11.66
C ASP A 185 -25.89 -21.06 11.61
N SER A 186 -25.44 -22.26 11.22
CA SER A 186 -26.27 -23.47 11.24
C SER A 186 -26.82 -23.78 12.64
N ALA A 187 -26.02 -23.60 13.68
CA ALA A 187 -26.46 -23.82 15.05
C ALA A 187 -27.48 -22.76 15.53
N LEU A 188 -27.33 -21.51 15.08
CA LEU A 188 -28.26 -20.42 15.41
C LEU A 188 -29.62 -20.61 14.72
N ASP A 189 -29.62 -21.03 13.45
CA ASP A 189 -30.85 -21.31 12.70
C ASP A 189 -31.68 -22.42 13.37
N LEU A 190 -31.02 -23.49 13.84
CA LEU A 190 -31.69 -24.58 14.57
C LEU A 190 -32.33 -24.09 15.87
N LEU A 191 -31.68 -23.17 16.61
CA LEU A 191 -32.25 -22.61 17.84
C LEU A 191 -33.47 -21.73 17.55
N VAL A 192 -33.43 -20.93 16.49
CA VAL A 192 -34.57 -20.10 16.05
C VAL A 192 -35.75 -20.97 15.60
N GLU A 193 -35.48 -22.10 14.94
CA GLU A 193 -36.53 -23.02 14.51
C GLU A 193 -37.21 -23.72 15.70
N MET A 194 -36.47 -24.04 16.76
CA MET A 194 -37.02 -24.59 18.00
C MET A 194 -37.83 -23.58 18.83
N ASP A 195 -37.55 -22.28 18.71
CA ASP A 195 -38.24 -21.21 19.47
C ASP A 195 -39.50 -20.69 18.75
N LYS A 196 -39.76 -21.14 17.51
CA LYS A 196 -41.04 -20.86 16.85
C LYS A 196 -42.14 -21.63 17.59
N PRO A 197 -43.19 -20.96 18.10
CA PRO A 197 -44.32 -21.67 18.66
C PRO A 197 -44.89 -22.53 17.54
N THR A 198 -45.00 -23.83 17.83
CA THR A 198 -45.82 -24.74 17.03
C THR A 198 -47.24 -24.16 17.06
N GLU A 199 -47.61 -23.40 16.04
CA GLU A 199 -49.01 -22.98 15.84
C GLU A 199 -49.81 -24.29 15.79
N GLY A 200 -50.57 -24.49 16.86
CA GLY A 200 -51.32 -25.70 17.11
C GLY A 200 -52.26 -25.96 15.95
N GLU A 201 -52.19 -27.18 15.45
CA GLU A 201 -53.28 -27.83 14.76
C GLU A 201 -54.49 -27.87 15.71
N GLU A 202 -55.51 -27.05 15.43
CA GLU A 202 -56.90 -27.24 15.90
C GLU A 202 -57.86 -27.22 14.70
#